data_AF-A0A8J2WYW6-F1
#
_entry.id   AF-A0A8J2WYW6-F1
#
_cell.length_a   1.000
_cell.length_b   1.000
_cell.length_c   1.000
_cell.angle_alpha   90.00
_cell.angle_beta   90.00
_cell.angle_gamma   90.00
#
_symmetry.space_group_name_H-M   'P 1'
#
loop_
_entity.id
_entity.type
_entity.pdbx_description
1 polymer ?
#
loop_
_entity_poly.entity_id
_entity_poly.type
_entity_poly.pdbx_seq_one_letter_code
_entity_poly.pdbx_strand_id
1 'polypeptide(L)'
;MMMPAALRVAALCASAHALQMTGRRRCLHGLGGAALMKTLAPRRAGAEAAPTPDELKKLTLGYQRMQTLLKDWQKITGGSCGNAQLSKEKAQVVATNGGALCDASPLVIQEYIGYKSINDPLYRSEKLMVRAAPLLKNPDDLDQYLEAVNLWGQKIQMSSLNAYTSAWGEANPNGSKAQVAAYMQEAKFDVEESADLLKRILVMLGLPLTA
;
A
#
# COMPACT_ATOMS: atom_id res chain seq x y z
N MET A 1 -11.12 62.47 32.59
CA MET A 1 -10.65 62.04 33.93
C MET A 1 -10.14 60.61 33.82
N MET A 2 -8.85 60.42 34.13
CA MET A 2 -8.13 59.18 34.50
C MET A 2 -8.01 58.00 33.50
N MET A 3 -6.76 57.80 33.03
CA MET A 3 -6.10 56.52 32.68
C MET A 3 -5.91 55.63 33.95
N PRO A 4 -5.18 54.47 33.93
CA PRO A 4 -5.14 53.26 33.08
C PRO A 4 -5.11 51.96 33.95
N ALA A 5 -4.57 50.85 33.40
CA ALA A 5 -4.02 49.61 34.03
C ALA A 5 -4.88 48.34 33.83
N ALA A 6 -4.36 47.12 33.65
CA ALA A 6 -3.04 46.56 33.39
C ALA A 6 -3.20 45.07 33.00
N LEU A 7 -2.19 44.55 32.30
CA LEU A 7 -1.72 43.15 32.20
C LEU A 7 -2.46 42.06 33.00
N ARG A 8 -2.72 40.90 32.37
CA ARG A 8 -2.51 39.58 32.98
C ARG A 8 -2.24 38.48 31.96
N VAL A 9 -1.04 37.94 32.05
CA VAL A 9 -0.58 36.65 31.50
C VAL A 9 -1.25 35.52 32.29
N ALA A 10 -1.75 34.49 31.62
CA ALA A 10 -1.99 33.19 32.23
C ALA A 10 -1.74 32.08 31.21
N ALA A 11 -0.59 31.42 31.36
CA ALA A 11 -0.28 30.15 30.73
C ALA A 11 -1.18 29.08 31.37
N LEU A 12 -1.95 28.36 30.54
CA LEU A 12 -2.71 27.19 30.95
C LEU A 12 -1.84 25.95 30.78
N CYS A 13 -1.49 25.33 31.91
CA CYS A 13 -0.93 24.00 32.01
C CYS A 13 -1.84 22.97 31.31
N ALA A 14 -1.30 22.24 30.35
CA ALA A 14 -1.93 21.02 29.84
C ALA A 14 -1.50 19.83 30.70
N SER A 15 -2.44 19.28 31.45
CA SER A 15 -2.30 18.06 32.25
C SER A 15 -2.40 16.82 31.36
N ALA A 16 -1.29 16.14 31.10
CA ALA A 16 -1.30 14.82 30.49
C ALA A 16 -1.44 13.74 31.57
N HIS A 17 -2.61 13.10 31.64
CA HIS A 17 -2.83 11.88 32.43
C HIS A 17 -2.04 10.72 31.81
N ALA A 18 -0.93 10.33 32.44
CA ALA A 18 -0.25 9.07 32.15
C ALA A 18 -1.00 7.92 32.84
N LEU A 19 -1.69 7.09 32.05
CA LEU A 19 -2.22 5.81 32.52
C LEU A 19 -1.07 4.89 32.95
N GLN A 20 -1.07 4.56 34.25
CA GLN A 20 -0.23 3.52 34.86
C GLN A 20 -0.62 2.14 34.33
N MET A 21 0.25 1.52 33.55
CA MET A 21 0.25 0.07 33.33
C MET A 21 1.22 -0.58 34.34
N THR A 22 0.66 -1.29 35.31
CA THR A 22 1.39 -2.04 36.35
C THR A 22 1.98 -3.33 35.78
N GLY A 23 3.23 -3.26 35.33
CA GLY A 23 4.06 -4.44 35.04
C GLY A 23 4.81 -4.93 36.28
N ARG A 24 4.53 -6.15 36.75
CA ARG A 24 5.26 -6.86 37.81
C ARG A 24 6.75 -6.99 37.46
N ARG A 25 7.61 -6.13 38.00
CA ARG A 25 9.08 -6.29 37.97
C ARG A 25 9.56 -6.84 39.33
N ARG A 26 10.02 -8.08 39.34
CA ARG A 26 10.82 -8.66 40.42
C ARG A 26 12.21 -8.01 40.36
N CYS A 27 12.57 -7.23 41.38
CA CYS A 27 13.94 -6.79 41.61
C CYS A 27 14.71 -7.93 42.30
N LEU A 28 15.69 -8.49 41.61
CA LEU A 28 16.74 -9.32 42.20
C LEU A 28 17.99 -8.44 42.33
N HIS A 29 18.40 -8.19 43.57
CA HIS A 29 19.68 -7.57 43.90
C HIS A 29 20.79 -8.62 43.74
N GLY A 30 21.80 -8.30 42.92
CA GLY A 30 23.05 -9.05 42.80
C GLY A 30 24.21 -8.08 42.66
N LEU A 31 25.10 -8.09 43.66
CA LEU A 31 26.37 -7.38 43.69
C LEU A 31 27.36 -7.98 42.66
N GLY A 32 28.16 -7.12 42.04
CA GLY A 32 29.47 -7.50 41.50
C GLY A 32 29.57 -7.57 39.97
N GLY A 33 30.41 -6.69 39.42
CA GLY A 33 30.88 -6.78 38.03
C GLY A 33 30.87 -5.42 37.34
N ALA A 34 32.02 -4.74 37.31
CA ALA A 34 32.26 -3.61 36.44
C ALA A 34 32.28 -4.10 34.98
N ALA A 35 31.09 -4.28 34.40
CA ALA A 35 30.92 -4.52 32.99
C ALA A 35 31.16 -3.19 32.27
N LEU A 36 32.26 -3.14 31.50
CA LEU A 36 32.56 -2.07 30.56
C LEU A 36 31.38 -1.96 29.56
N MET A 37 30.44 -1.07 29.86
CA MET A 37 29.35 -0.71 28.95
C MET A 37 30.00 -0.03 27.74
N LYS A 38 30.31 -0.80 26.70
CA LYS A 38 30.49 -0.25 25.35
C LYS A 38 29.16 0.41 25.00
N THR A 39 29.10 1.72 25.12
CA THR A 39 28.01 2.54 24.60
C THR A 39 27.96 2.28 23.09
N LEU A 40 27.08 1.35 22.69
CA LEU A 40 26.64 1.23 21.30
C LEU A 40 25.97 2.56 20.98
N ALA A 41 26.75 3.50 20.44
CA ALA A 41 26.22 4.75 19.92
C ALA A 41 25.05 4.38 18.98
N PRO A 42 23.86 4.97 19.16
CA PRO A 42 22.75 4.73 18.26
C PRO A 42 23.24 5.01 16.84
N ARG A 43 23.21 4.01 15.96
CA ARG A 43 23.47 4.25 14.55
C ARG A 43 22.45 5.27 14.09
N ARG A 44 22.92 6.44 13.64
CA ARG A 44 22.06 7.42 12.97
C ARG A 44 21.40 6.68 11.80
N ALA A 45 20.09 6.52 11.85
CA ALA A 45 19.33 6.07 10.70
C ALA A 45 19.48 7.16 9.64
N GLY A 46 20.35 6.92 8.65
CA GLY A 46 20.45 7.79 7.48
C GLY A 46 19.15 7.71 6.69
N ALA A 47 18.71 8.85 6.15
CA ALA A 47 17.65 8.85 5.15
C ALA A 47 18.03 7.88 4.02
N GLU A 48 17.10 7.01 3.66
CA GLU A 48 17.32 6.02 2.60
C GLU A 48 17.62 6.76 1.28
N ALA A 49 18.64 6.30 0.55
CA ALA A 49 19.09 7.00 -0.65
C ALA A 49 17.99 7.08 -1.71
N ALA A 50 18.04 8.15 -2.51
CA ALA A 50 17.19 8.32 -3.68
C ALA A 50 17.29 7.07 -4.60
N PRO A 51 16.19 6.63 -5.22
CA PRO A 51 16.19 5.44 -6.04
C PRO A 51 17.07 5.56 -7.27
N THR A 52 17.65 4.44 -7.68
CA THR A 52 18.35 4.31 -8.95
C THR A 52 17.38 4.35 -10.13
N PRO A 53 17.84 4.71 -11.34
CA PRO A 53 17.01 4.65 -12.55
C PRO A 53 16.40 3.26 -12.80
N ASP A 54 17.12 2.18 -12.48
CA ASP A 54 16.62 0.81 -12.64
C ASP A 54 15.53 0.45 -11.62
N GLU A 55 15.58 0.99 -10.41
CA GLU A 55 14.46 0.90 -9.46
C GLU A 55 13.24 1.65 -10.01
N LEU A 56 13.40 2.84 -10.56
CA LEU A 56 12.29 3.66 -11.08
C LEU A 56 11.60 3.03 -12.30
N LYS A 57 12.33 2.28 -13.15
CA LYS A 57 11.73 1.52 -14.27
C LYS A 57 10.63 0.56 -13.81
N LYS A 58 10.69 0.07 -12.57
CA LYS A 58 9.64 -0.81 -12.00
C LYS A 58 8.28 -0.13 -11.95
N LEU A 59 8.24 1.19 -11.73
CA LEU A 59 6.99 1.95 -11.69
C LEU A 59 6.34 2.02 -13.09
N THR A 60 7.14 2.27 -14.13
CA THR A 60 6.67 2.26 -15.52
C THR A 60 6.17 0.88 -15.94
N LEU A 61 6.92 -0.18 -15.62
CA LEU A 61 6.50 -1.56 -15.89
C LEU A 61 5.21 -1.92 -15.15
N GLY A 62 5.09 -1.51 -13.88
CA GLY A 62 3.88 -1.67 -13.08
C GLY A 62 2.67 -0.99 -13.70
N TYR A 63 2.81 0.27 -14.12
CA TYR A 63 1.76 1.02 -14.81
C TYR A 63 1.29 0.31 -16.09
N GLN A 64 2.21 -0.17 -16.93
CA GLN A 64 1.86 -0.91 -18.14
C GLN A 64 1.08 -2.20 -17.85
N ARG A 65 1.42 -2.89 -16.76
CA ARG A 65 0.68 -4.08 -16.34
C ARG A 65 -0.73 -3.73 -15.91
N MET A 66 -0.91 -2.66 -15.12
CA MET A 66 -2.25 -2.18 -14.76
C MET A 66 -3.07 -1.81 -16.00
N GLN A 67 -2.46 -1.13 -16.98
CA GLN A 67 -3.12 -0.81 -18.25
C GLN A 67 -3.50 -2.07 -19.04
N THR A 68 -2.66 -3.10 -19.03
CA THR A 68 -2.96 -4.40 -19.66
C THR A 68 -4.15 -5.07 -18.98
N LEU A 69 -4.16 -5.09 -17.64
CA LEU A 69 -5.29 -5.62 -16.85
C LEU A 69 -6.59 -4.89 -17.21
N LEU A 70 -6.59 -3.56 -17.23
CA LEU A 70 -7.78 -2.76 -17.50
C LEU A 70 -8.29 -2.93 -18.92
N LYS A 71 -7.39 -2.95 -19.91
CA LYS A 71 -7.72 -3.12 -21.32
C LYS A 71 -8.37 -4.48 -21.60
N ASP A 72 -7.78 -5.54 -21.05
CA ASP A 72 -8.21 -6.92 -21.28
C ASP A 72 -8.96 -7.49 -20.07
N TRP A 73 -9.65 -6.64 -19.29
CA TRP A 73 -10.24 -6.99 -17.99
C TRP A 73 -11.04 -8.28 -18.03
N GLN A 74 -12.04 -8.36 -18.92
CA GLN A 74 -12.91 -9.53 -19.04
C GLN A 74 -12.15 -10.79 -19.47
N LYS A 75 -11.14 -10.64 -20.33
CA LYS A 75 -10.32 -11.76 -20.79
C LYS A 75 -9.42 -12.30 -19.67
N ILE A 76 -8.87 -11.41 -18.86
CA ILE A 76 -7.94 -11.75 -17.78
C ILE A 76 -8.70 -12.28 -16.55
N THR A 77 -9.82 -11.66 -16.21
CA THR A 77 -10.58 -11.97 -14.97
C THR A 77 -11.77 -12.90 -15.17
N GLY A 78 -12.20 -13.16 -16.40
CA GLY A 78 -13.47 -13.83 -16.72
C GLY A 78 -13.53 -15.35 -16.57
N GLY A 79 -12.62 -15.98 -15.82
CA GLY A 79 -12.61 -17.44 -15.64
C GLY A 79 -12.24 -18.21 -16.91
N SER A 80 -12.14 -19.54 -16.84
CA SER A 80 -11.58 -20.36 -17.94
C SER A 80 -12.50 -21.45 -18.45
N CYS A 81 -13.58 -21.04 -19.15
CA CYS A 81 -14.21 -21.93 -20.11
C CYS A 81 -13.48 -21.82 -21.45
N GLY A 82 -12.56 -22.75 -21.71
CA GLY A 82 -12.08 -23.04 -23.07
C GLY A 82 -10.75 -22.41 -23.52
N ASN A 83 -10.37 -21.19 -23.11
CA ASN A 83 -9.09 -20.58 -23.57
C ASN A 83 -8.49 -19.46 -22.67
N ALA A 84 -9.10 -19.16 -21.52
CA ALA A 84 -8.53 -18.17 -20.61
C ALA A 84 -7.45 -18.81 -19.70
N GLN A 85 -6.39 -18.04 -19.45
CA GLN A 85 -5.33 -18.41 -18.53
C GLN A 85 -5.86 -18.20 -17.12
N LEU A 86 -6.22 -19.28 -16.43
CA LEU A 86 -6.27 -19.21 -14.99
C LEU A 86 -4.91 -18.71 -14.52
N SER A 87 -4.94 -17.69 -13.66
CA SER A 87 -3.87 -17.50 -12.68
C SER A 87 -3.60 -18.86 -12.01
N LYS A 88 -2.48 -19.02 -11.30
CA LYS A 88 -2.12 -20.29 -10.64
C LYS A 88 -3.14 -20.78 -9.58
N GLU A 89 -4.34 -20.19 -9.49
CA GLU A 89 -5.51 -20.63 -8.71
C GLU A 89 -5.83 -22.12 -8.89
N LYS A 90 -5.70 -22.68 -10.10
CA LYS A 90 -5.88 -24.13 -10.34
C LYS A 90 -4.90 -25.02 -9.55
N ALA A 91 -3.75 -24.45 -9.14
CA ALA A 91 -2.75 -25.14 -8.33
C ALA A 91 -2.98 -24.94 -6.82
N GLN A 92 -4.00 -24.19 -6.41
CA GLN A 92 -4.37 -24.05 -5.01
C GLN A 92 -5.15 -25.27 -4.53
N VAL A 93 -4.91 -25.66 -3.28
CA VAL A 93 -5.54 -26.83 -2.64
C VAL A 93 -7.05 -26.64 -2.46
N VAL A 94 -7.51 -25.39 -2.39
CA VAL A 94 -8.92 -25.02 -2.28
C VAL A 94 -9.25 -24.08 -3.43
N ALA A 95 -10.34 -24.37 -4.15
CA ALA A 95 -10.77 -23.57 -5.28
C ALA A 95 -11.26 -22.18 -4.83
N THR A 96 -10.57 -21.13 -5.27
CA THR A 96 -10.86 -19.71 -4.99
C THR A 96 -11.84 -19.07 -5.99
N ASN A 97 -12.65 -19.89 -6.64
CA ASN A 97 -13.60 -19.46 -7.67
C ASN A 97 -14.99 -20.05 -7.41
N GLY A 98 -15.33 -20.31 -6.14
CA GLY A 98 -16.59 -20.98 -5.79
C GLY A 98 -16.69 -22.45 -6.24
N GLY A 99 -15.59 -23.04 -6.72
CA GLY A 99 -15.55 -24.46 -7.13
C GLY A 99 -15.89 -24.72 -8.61
N ALA A 100 -16.26 -23.70 -9.39
CA ALA A 100 -16.56 -23.85 -10.81
C ALA A 100 -15.43 -23.26 -11.68
N LEU A 101 -14.80 -24.12 -12.50
CA LEU A 101 -13.68 -23.82 -13.41
C LEU A 101 -13.93 -22.67 -14.42
N CYS A 102 -15.16 -22.21 -14.49
CA CYS A 102 -15.70 -21.25 -15.45
C CYS A 102 -16.08 -19.89 -14.83
N ASP A 103 -16.03 -19.76 -13.50
CA ASP A 103 -16.35 -18.51 -12.82
C ASP A 103 -15.13 -17.59 -12.76
N ALA A 104 -15.38 -16.30 -12.45
CA ALA A 104 -14.36 -15.27 -12.42
C ALA A 104 -13.10 -15.69 -11.62
N SER A 105 -11.95 -15.13 -11.99
CA SER A 105 -10.66 -15.31 -11.33
C SER A 105 -10.20 -14.01 -10.65
N PRO A 106 -10.72 -13.65 -9.46
CA PRO A 106 -10.37 -12.37 -8.83
C PRO A 106 -8.90 -12.24 -8.43
N LEU A 107 -8.22 -13.34 -8.07
CA LEU A 107 -6.83 -13.26 -7.57
C LEU A 107 -5.82 -12.95 -8.67
N VAL A 108 -6.20 -13.05 -9.95
CA VAL A 108 -5.38 -12.54 -11.06
C VAL A 108 -5.16 -11.03 -10.92
N ILE A 109 -6.11 -10.28 -10.34
CA ILE A 109 -5.97 -8.83 -10.13
C ILE A 109 -4.73 -8.58 -9.27
N GLN A 110 -4.56 -9.30 -8.17
CA GLN A 110 -3.41 -9.20 -7.26
C GLN A 110 -2.06 -9.53 -7.94
N GLU A 111 -2.07 -10.30 -9.03
CA GLU A 111 -0.88 -10.50 -9.86
C GLU A 111 -0.47 -9.21 -10.54
N TYR A 112 -1.41 -8.52 -11.18
CA TYR A 112 -1.15 -7.33 -11.98
C TYR A 112 -0.88 -6.08 -11.14
N ILE A 113 -1.41 -6.01 -9.91
CA ILE A 113 -1.20 -4.87 -9.00
C ILE A 113 -0.03 -5.05 -8.02
N GLY A 114 0.71 -6.16 -8.09
CA GLY A 114 1.93 -6.39 -7.30
C GLY A 114 1.72 -6.89 -5.87
N TYR A 115 0.53 -7.41 -5.57
CA TYR A 115 0.20 -7.96 -4.24
C TYR A 115 0.47 -9.46 -4.11
N LYS A 116 0.67 -10.18 -5.22
CA LYS A 116 0.93 -11.63 -5.19
C LYS A 116 2.37 -12.03 -4.90
N SER A 117 3.36 -11.25 -5.34
CA SER A 117 4.77 -11.68 -5.36
C SER A 117 5.71 -10.58 -4.86
N ILE A 118 6.71 -10.97 -4.08
CA ILE A 118 7.79 -10.07 -3.62
C ILE A 118 8.72 -9.61 -4.75
N ASN A 119 8.73 -10.36 -5.85
CA ASN A 119 9.54 -10.06 -7.02
C ASN A 119 8.80 -9.20 -8.05
N ASP A 120 7.56 -8.80 -7.74
CA ASP A 120 6.76 -7.98 -8.63
C ASP A 120 7.32 -6.55 -8.73
N PRO A 121 7.30 -5.89 -9.90
CA PRO A 121 7.69 -4.48 -10.04
C PRO A 121 6.92 -3.54 -9.09
N LEU A 122 5.66 -3.82 -8.78
CA LEU A 122 4.85 -3.01 -7.87
C LEU A 122 4.95 -3.46 -6.40
N TYR A 123 5.76 -4.48 -6.08
CA TYR A 123 5.94 -4.92 -4.71
C TYR A 123 6.52 -3.79 -3.84
N ARG A 124 5.75 -3.34 -2.85
CA ARG A 124 6.10 -2.23 -1.94
C ARG A 124 6.51 -0.96 -2.70
N SER A 125 5.92 -0.68 -3.85
CA SER A 125 6.28 0.48 -4.68
C SER A 125 5.99 1.82 -4.00
N GLU A 126 5.09 1.89 -3.02
CA GLU A 126 4.88 3.09 -2.20
C GLU A 126 6.18 3.57 -1.54
N LYS A 127 6.95 2.64 -0.95
CA LYS A 127 8.25 2.97 -0.35
C LYS A 127 9.23 3.52 -1.40
N LEU A 128 9.21 2.94 -2.60
CA LEU A 128 10.02 3.41 -3.72
C LEU A 128 9.61 4.83 -4.15
N MET A 129 8.30 5.12 -4.21
CA MET A 129 7.77 6.44 -4.56
C MET A 129 8.15 7.49 -3.51
N VAL A 130 7.98 7.19 -2.21
CA VAL A 130 8.40 8.13 -1.14
C VAL A 130 9.89 8.46 -1.24
N ARG A 131 10.75 7.46 -1.51
CA ARG A 131 12.19 7.69 -1.73
C ARG A 131 12.47 8.53 -2.98
N ALA A 132 11.59 8.50 -3.98
CA ALA A 132 11.72 9.26 -5.22
C ALA A 132 11.33 10.74 -5.10
N ALA A 133 10.69 11.16 -4.00
CA ALA A 133 10.28 12.55 -3.79
C ALA A 133 11.40 13.61 -4.00
N PRO A 134 12.67 13.38 -3.59
CA PRO A 134 13.76 14.32 -3.87
C PRO A 134 14.13 14.47 -5.35
N LEU A 135 13.61 13.61 -6.23
CA LEU A 135 13.85 13.64 -7.67
C LEU A 135 12.84 14.51 -8.44
N LEU A 136 11.87 15.11 -7.75
CA LEU A 136 10.93 16.03 -8.36
C LEU A 136 11.66 17.23 -8.98
N LYS A 137 11.28 17.56 -10.22
CA LYS A 137 11.85 18.72 -10.94
C LYS A 137 11.46 20.04 -10.28
N ASN A 138 10.24 20.10 -9.75
CA ASN A 138 9.72 21.25 -9.06
C ASN A 138 9.50 20.90 -7.58
N PRO A 139 10.26 21.50 -6.65
CA PRO A 139 10.10 21.26 -5.21
C PRO A 139 8.72 21.65 -4.67
N ASP A 140 8.03 22.59 -5.31
CA ASP A 140 6.70 23.06 -4.88
C ASP A 140 5.60 22.01 -5.11
N ASP A 141 5.88 20.97 -5.92
CA ASP A 141 4.95 19.88 -6.17
C ASP A 141 5.03 18.77 -5.11
N LEU A 142 5.90 18.89 -4.10
CA LEU A 142 6.14 17.85 -3.10
C LEU A 142 4.88 17.38 -2.37
N ASP A 143 4.04 18.31 -1.91
CA ASP A 143 2.82 17.96 -1.18
C ASP A 143 1.82 17.23 -2.08
N GLN A 144 1.66 17.71 -3.31
CA GLN A 144 0.80 17.06 -4.31
C GLN A 144 1.32 15.67 -4.69
N TYR A 145 2.64 15.51 -4.77
CA TYR A 145 3.29 14.25 -5.03
C TYR A 145 3.02 13.25 -3.92
N LEU A 146 3.30 13.62 -2.66
CA LEU A 146 3.13 12.74 -1.52
C LEU A 146 1.65 12.37 -1.29
N GLU A 147 0.73 13.30 -1.54
CA GLU A 147 -0.70 13.00 -1.49
C GLU A 147 -1.10 12.00 -2.58
N ALA A 148 -0.60 12.15 -3.82
CA ALA A 148 -0.85 11.18 -4.87
C ALA A 148 -0.31 9.78 -4.52
N VAL A 149 0.87 9.71 -3.89
CA VAL A 149 1.47 8.44 -3.41
C VAL A 149 0.62 7.80 -2.31
N ASN A 150 0.15 8.59 -1.36
CA ASN A 150 -0.71 8.12 -0.27
C ASN A 150 -2.06 7.60 -0.80
N LEU A 151 -2.74 8.38 -1.66
CA LEU A 151 -3.99 7.97 -2.28
C LEU A 151 -3.81 6.72 -3.15
N TRP A 152 -2.69 6.62 -3.88
CA TRP A 152 -2.37 5.43 -4.67
C TRP A 152 -2.26 4.19 -3.77
N GLY A 153 -1.52 4.32 -2.66
CA GLY A 153 -1.35 3.26 -1.67
C GLY A 153 -2.67 2.79 -1.05
N GLN A 154 -3.58 3.72 -0.77
CA GLN A 154 -4.93 3.39 -0.26
C GLN A 154 -5.76 2.64 -1.31
N LYS A 155 -5.83 3.16 -2.54
CA LYS A 155 -6.67 2.60 -3.60
C LYS A 155 -6.20 1.23 -4.06
N ILE A 156 -4.89 1.03 -4.19
CA ILE A 156 -4.36 -0.27 -4.60
C ILE A 156 -4.58 -1.34 -3.52
N GLN A 157 -4.57 -0.96 -2.23
CA GLN A 157 -4.93 -1.84 -1.12
C GLN A 157 -6.42 -2.22 -1.17
N MET A 158 -7.31 -1.25 -1.42
CA MET A 158 -8.75 -1.52 -1.57
C MET A 158 -9.03 -2.47 -2.74
N SER A 159 -8.37 -2.26 -3.88
CA SER A 159 -8.45 -3.19 -5.02
C SER A 159 -8.04 -4.61 -4.62
N SER A 160 -6.92 -4.75 -3.90
CA SER A 160 -6.45 -6.05 -3.43
C SER A 160 -7.43 -6.71 -2.46
N LEU A 161 -8.05 -5.94 -1.56
CA LEU A 161 -9.04 -6.43 -0.60
C LEU A 161 -10.33 -6.89 -1.30
N ASN A 162 -10.83 -6.11 -2.25
CA ASN A 162 -12.02 -6.42 -3.03
C ASN A 162 -11.79 -7.66 -3.90
N ALA A 163 -10.62 -7.79 -4.52
CA ALA A 163 -10.21 -9.00 -5.24
C ALA A 163 -10.10 -10.23 -4.33
N TYR A 164 -9.52 -10.07 -3.13
CA TYR A 164 -9.43 -11.18 -2.17
C TYR A 164 -10.82 -11.63 -1.69
N THR A 165 -11.70 -10.67 -1.38
CA THR A 165 -13.03 -10.93 -0.85
C THR A 165 -13.91 -11.62 -1.89
N SER A 166 -13.86 -11.17 -3.15
CA SER A 166 -14.58 -11.79 -4.26
C SER A 166 -14.12 -13.21 -4.57
N ALA A 167 -12.84 -13.54 -4.37
CA ALA A 167 -12.31 -14.90 -4.57
C ALA A 167 -12.98 -15.95 -3.66
N TRP A 168 -13.53 -15.50 -2.53
CA TRP A 168 -14.25 -16.35 -1.59
C TRP A 168 -15.72 -15.96 -1.44
N GLY A 169 -16.20 -15.06 -2.29
CA GLY A 169 -17.49 -14.40 -2.12
C GLY A 169 -18.66 -15.37 -2.03
N GLU A 170 -18.67 -16.46 -2.81
CA GLU A 170 -19.72 -17.50 -2.74
C GLU A 170 -19.60 -18.42 -1.52
N ALA A 171 -18.40 -18.60 -0.97
CA ALA A 171 -18.17 -19.43 0.20
C ALA A 171 -18.44 -18.67 1.52
N ASN A 172 -18.57 -17.34 1.47
CA ASN A 172 -18.81 -16.51 2.64
C ASN A 172 -20.29 -16.58 3.10
N PRO A 173 -20.58 -16.35 4.39
CA PRO A 173 -21.95 -16.20 4.87
C PRO A 173 -22.67 -15.07 4.12
N ASN A 174 -23.87 -15.37 3.60
CA ASN A 174 -24.64 -14.49 2.68
C ASN A 174 -24.00 -14.24 1.32
N GLY A 175 -22.99 -15.04 0.95
CA GLY A 175 -22.27 -15.03 -0.31
C GLY A 175 -23.14 -15.31 -1.54
N SER A 176 -22.86 -14.66 -2.66
CA SER A 176 -23.52 -14.92 -3.94
C SER A 176 -22.68 -14.49 -5.14
N LYS A 177 -23.00 -15.04 -6.32
CA LYS A 177 -22.42 -14.60 -7.61
C LYS A 177 -22.59 -13.10 -7.86
N ALA A 178 -23.71 -12.52 -7.42
CA ALA A 178 -23.97 -11.09 -7.54
C ALA A 178 -23.00 -10.25 -6.68
N GLN A 179 -22.69 -10.70 -5.46
CA GLN A 179 -21.69 -10.05 -4.61
C GLN A 179 -20.28 -10.21 -5.14
N VAL A 180 -19.92 -11.39 -5.67
CA VAL A 180 -18.65 -11.59 -6.36
C VAL A 180 -18.51 -10.57 -7.50
N ALA A 181 -19.55 -10.43 -8.34
CA ALA A 181 -19.55 -9.46 -9.43
C ALA A 181 -19.45 -8.01 -8.93
N ALA A 182 -20.13 -7.66 -7.84
CA ALA A 182 -20.05 -6.33 -7.23
C ALA A 182 -18.63 -6.01 -6.74
N TYR A 183 -18.01 -6.90 -5.95
CA TYR A 183 -16.64 -6.73 -5.49
C TYR A 183 -15.63 -6.71 -6.64
N MET A 184 -15.86 -7.48 -7.71
CA MET A 184 -15.02 -7.44 -8.91
C MET A 184 -15.12 -6.08 -9.62
N GLN A 185 -16.31 -5.51 -9.68
CA GLN A 185 -16.52 -4.19 -10.25
C GLN A 185 -15.89 -3.09 -9.39
N GLU A 186 -16.02 -3.17 -8.06
CA GLU A 186 -15.33 -2.27 -7.13
C GLU A 186 -13.81 -2.38 -7.25
N ALA A 187 -13.28 -3.62 -7.28
CA ALA A 187 -11.86 -3.85 -7.49
C ALA A 187 -11.37 -3.22 -8.79
N LYS A 188 -12.16 -3.29 -9.87
CA LYS A 188 -11.85 -2.64 -11.14
C LYS A 188 -11.75 -1.13 -11.00
N PHE A 189 -12.73 -0.48 -10.38
CA PHE A 189 -12.71 0.97 -10.16
C PHE A 189 -11.49 1.40 -9.34
N ASP A 190 -11.15 0.64 -8.30
CA ASP A 190 -9.94 0.90 -7.52
C ASP A 190 -8.66 0.75 -8.36
N VAL A 191 -8.59 -0.21 -9.30
CA VAL A 191 -7.45 -0.31 -10.24
C VAL A 191 -7.40 0.88 -11.19
N GLU A 192 -8.54 1.33 -11.72
CA GLU A 192 -8.63 2.48 -12.63
C GLU A 192 -8.09 3.74 -11.95
N GLU A 193 -8.59 4.06 -10.75
CA GLU A 193 -8.11 5.22 -9.98
C GLU A 193 -6.63 5.10 -9.59
N SER A 194 -6.20 3.88 -9.21
CA SER A 194 -4.79 3.62 -8.91
C SER A 194 -3.90 3.80 -10.14
N ALA A 195 -4.37 3.42 -11.33
CA ALA A 195 -3.62 3.60 -12.58
C ALA A 195 -3.46 5.08 -12.93
N ASP A 196 -4.51 5.88 -12.72
CA ASP A 196 -4.47 7.32 -12.93
C ASP A 196 -3.54 8.04 -11.95
N LEU A 197 -3.57 7.65 -10.67
CA LEU A 197 -2.65 8.16 -9.66
C LEU A 197 -1.19 7.78 -9.99
N LEU A 198 -0.94 6.55 -10.40
CA LEU A 198 0.39 6.10 -10.81
C LEU A 198 0.89 6.86 -12.04
N LYS A 199 0.01 7.10 -13.03
CA LYS A 199 0.32 7.94 -14.18
C LYS A 199 0.73 9.35 -13.76
N ARG A 200 -0.02 9.97 -12.83
CA ARG A 200 0.31 11.30 -12.29
C ARG A 200 1.68 11.29 -11.61
N ILE A 201 1.97 10.28 -10.78
CA ILE A 201 3.26 10.09 -10.10
C ILE A 201 4.41 9.98 -11.12
N LEU A 202 4.25 9.17 -12.17
CA LEU A 202 5.24 9.04 -13.24
C LEU A 202 5.49 10.37 -13.95
N VAL A 203 4.43 11.12 -14.27
CA VAL A 203 4.53 12.44 -14.91
C VAL A 203 5.27 13.45 -14.04
N MET A 204 4.96 13.52 -12.74
CA MET A 204 5.64 14.42 -11.79
C MET A 204 7.14 14.11 -11.66
N LEU A 205 7.51 12.83 -11.73
CA LEU A 205 8.90 12.38 -11.75
C LEU A 205 9.57 12.51 -13.13
N GLY A 206 8.81 12.84 -14.18
CA GLY A 206 9.31 12.88 -15.56
C GLY A 206 9.72 11.52 -16.12
N LEU A 207 9.10 10.44 -15.63
CA LEU A 207 9.34 9.07 -16.09
C LEU A 207 8.44 8.73 -17.31
N PRO A 208 8.89 7.82 -18.20
CA PRO A 208 8.09 7.43 -19.34
C PRO A 208 6.88 6.59 -18.89
N LEU A 209 5.76 6.73 -19.61
CA LEU A 209 4.55 5.91 -19.42
C LEU A 209 4.63 4.56 -20.16
N THR A 210 5.66 4.38 -20.98
CA THR A 210 5.98 3.15 -21.70
C THR A 210 7.43 2.77 -21.42
N ALA A 211 7.66 1.52 -21.03
CA ALA A 211 8.99 0.95 -20.81
C ALA A 211 9.80 0.81 -22.10
#